data_AF-Q6MJV5-F1
#
_entry.id   AF-Q6MJV5-F1
#
_cell.length_a   1.000
_cell.length_b   1.000
_cell.length_c   1.000
_cell.angle_alpha   90.00
_cell.angle_beta   90.00
_cell.angle_gamma   90.00
#
_symmetry.space_group_name_H-M   'P 1'
#
loop_
_entity.id
_entity.type
_entity.pdbx_description
1 polymer ?
#
loop_
_entity_poly.entity_id
_entity_poly.type
_entity_poly.pdbx_seq_one_letter_code
_entity_poly.pdbx_strand_id
1 'polypeptide(L)'
;MYKFAIHHKPSFGLATEQLPCCPSNKPKEIPVKKALLLPIAALLTSVSAQAKSIASDDKQIPVSSVSQVVQLAKVERDSVTKTVSVVVTDHGKSTDVSPTASIYLTFTAFAEMGNVSTSFPIDHVLSFASAVRKSAGIYEIKAQVYRDEAGIQDITYTIDTNQMFIDEDKMRKACGGDFCDGELKTSIEVKETLKKAQF
;
A
#
# COMPACT_ATOMS: atom_id res chain seq x y z
N MET A 1 32.69 16.74 -58.94
CA MET A 1 32.01 16.34 -60.19
C MET A 1 30.60 15.88 -59.85
N TYR A 2 29.72 15.88 -60.86
CA TYR A 2 28.34 15.34 -60.97
C TYR A 2 27.92 14.19 -60.02
N LYS A 3 26.62 14.00 -59.71
CA LYS A 3 25.39 14.50 -60.37
C LYS A 3 24.18 14.56 -59.40
N PHE A 4 23.24 15.48 -59.66
CA PHE A 4 21.88 15.46 -59.09
C PHE A 4 21.00 14.42 -59.80
N ALA A 5 19.94 13.97 -59.11
CA ALA A 5 18.74 13.42 -59.73
C ALA A 5 17.49 13.90 -58.93
N ILE A 6 16.44 14.28 -59.66
CA ILE A 6 15.13 14.77 -59.16
C ILE A 6 14.05 13.94 -59.89
N HIS A 7 12.77 14.14 -59.56
CA HIS A 7 11.54 13.58 -60.17
C HIS A 7 11.05 12.23 -59.57
N HIS A 8 9.75 11.92 -59.51
CA HIS A 8 8.56 12.62 -60.04
C HIS A 8 7.34 12.56 -59.08
N LYS A 9 6.53 13.64 -59.05
CA LYS A 9 5.07 13.63 -58.75
C LYS A 9 4.32 13.71 -60.10
N PRO A 10 3.05 13.25 -60.29
CA PRO A 10 1.84 13.82 -59.64
C PRO A 10 1.24 12.85 -58.58
N SER A 11 -0.07 12.62 -58.31
CA SER A 11 -1.35 12.84 -59.02
C SER A 11 -2.54 13.05 -58.05
N PHE A 12 -3.76 13.09 -58.59
CA PHE A 12 -5.03 13.43 -57.94
C PHE A 12 -6.10 12.33 -58.09
N GLY A 13 -7.15 12.38 -57.27
CA GLY A 13 -8.43 11.69 -57.49
C GLY A 13 -9.49 12.18 -56.49
N LEU A 14 -10.52 12.90 -56.95
CA LEU A 14 -11.53 13.54 -56.09
C LEU A 14 -12.86 13.77 -56.83
N ALA A 15 -13.87 12.93 -56.54
CA ALA A 15 -15.31 13.10 -56.81
C ALA A 15 -16.06 12.11 -55.88
N THR A 16 -17.19 12.33 -55.20
CA THR A 16 -18.36 13.25 -55.31
C THR A 16 -19.58 12.61 -56.01
N GLU A 17 -20.78 13.01 -55.57
CA GLU A 17 -22.14 12.55 -55.96
C GLU A 17 -22.60 11.16 -55.44
N GLN A 18 -23.90 10.85 -55.40
CA GLN A 18 -25.01 11.44 -54.60
C GLN A 18 -26.20 10.43 -54.56
N LEU A 19 -27.26 10.73 -53.78
CA LEU A 19 -28.45 9.86 -53.58
C LEU A 19 -29.46 9.94 -54.76
N PRO A 20 -30.36 8.95 -54.92
CA PRO A 20 -31.74 9.21 -54.45
C PRO A 20 -32.58 8.00 -53.93
N CYS A 21 -33.38 8.29 -52.90
CA CYS A 21 -34.76 7.83 -52.64
C CYS A 21 -35.11 6.36 -52.25
N CYS A 22 -36.16 6.26 -51.42
CA CYS A 22 -36.74 5.02 -50.84
C CYS A 22 -38.00 4.55 -51.61
N PRO A 23 -38.65 3.44 -51.18
CA PRO A 23 -39.86 3.66 -50.36
C PRO A 23 -40.11 2.67 -49.20
N SER A 24 -40.91 3.19 -48.25
CA SER A 24 -41.57 2.59 -47.07
C SER A 24 -41.99 1.11 -47.11
N ASN A 25 -41.83 0.41 -45.98
CA ASN A 25 -42.92 -0.40 -45.41
C ASN A 25 -42.88 -0.47 -43.87
N LYS A 26 -44.02 -0.71 -43.21
CA LYS A 26 -44.16 -0.83 -41.73
C LYS A 26 -44.31 -2.30 -41.26
N PRO A 27 -44.74 -2.62 -40.02
CA PRO A 27 -43.83 -3.15 -39.00
C PRO A 27 -44.15 -4.61 -38.59
N LYS A 28 -43.32 -5.18 -37.71
CA LYS A 28 -43.70 -6.34 -36.89
C LYS A 28 -43.41 -6.07 -35.42
N GLU A 29 -44.44 -6.21 -34.60
CA GLU A 29 -44.35 -6.04 -33.15
C GLU A 29 -43.69 -7.28 -32.51
N ILE A 30 -42.92 -7.05 -31.44
CA ILE A 30 -42.41 -8.10 -30.55
C ILE A 30 -42.78 -7.69 -29.12
N PRO A 31 -43.55 -8.49 -28.36
CA PRO A 31 -44.02 -8.11 -27.04
C PRO A 31 -42.88 -8.18 -26.00
N VAL A 32 -42.23 -7.03 -25.75
CA VAL A 32 -41.23 -6.88 -24.70
C VAL A 32 -41.91 -7.03 -23.33
N LYS A 33 -41.67 -8.17 -22.66
CA LYS A 33 -42.09 -8.37 -21.26
C LYS A 33 -41.41 -7.32 -20.39
N LYS A 34 -42.20 -6.53 -19.65
CA LYS A 34 -41.69 -5.54 -18.68
C LYS A 34 -41.01 -6.26 -17.52
N ALA A 35 -39.69 -6.40 -17.58
CA ALA A 35 -38.88 -6.83 -16.44
C ALA A 35 -38.84 -5.70 -15.39
N LEU A 36 -39.47 -5.92 -14.24
CA LEU A 36 -39.49 -4.95 -13.15
C LEU A 36 -38.15 -4.99 -12.39
N LEU A 37 -37.22 -4.13 -12.78
CA LEU A 37 -35.95 -3.96 -12.07
C LEU A 37 -36.19 -3.21 -10.75
N LEU A 38 -36.17 -3.93 -9.62
CA LEU A 38 -36.02 -3.29 -8.32
C LEU A 38 -34.56 -2.82 -8.17
N PRO A 39 -34.31 -1.54 -7.83
CA PRO A 39 -32.98 -1.10 -7.45
C PRO A 39 -32.68 -1.63 -6.04
N ILE A 40 -31.84 -2.65 -5.93
CA ILE A 40 -31.26 -3.06 -4.65
C ILE A 40 -30.30 -1.95 -4.21
N ALA A 41 -30.80 -1.04 -3.37
CA ALA A 41 -30.00 -0.03 -2.71
C ALA A 41 -29.07 -0.70 -1.69
N ALA A 42 -27.90 -1.14 -2.16
CA ALA A 42 -26.87 -1.70 -1.30
C ALA A 42 -26.33 -0.60 -0.37
N LEU A 43 -26.80 -0.58 0.88
CA LEU A 43 -26.23 0.30 1.91
C LEU A 43 -24.75 -0.07 2.11
N LEU A 44 -23.88 0.80 1.60
CA LEU A 44 -22.46 0.81 1.93
C LEU A 44 -22.30 1.24 3.39
N THR A 45 -22.48 0.28 4.30
CA THR A 45 -22.19 0.45 5.73
C THR A 45 -20.74 0.91 5.87
N SER A 46 -20.54 2.17 6.26
CA SER A 46 -19.22 2.80 6.35
C SER A 46 -18.32 2.05 7.32
N VAL A 47 -17.29 1.39 6.81
CA VAL A 47 -16.21 0.88 7.65
C VAL A 47 -15.46 2.09 8.20
N SER A 48 -15.49 2.27 9.52
CA SER A 48 -14.82 3.36 10.22
C SER A 48 -13.31 3.16 10.23
N ALA A 49 -12.65 3.51 9.12
CA ALA A 49 -11.20 3.48 9.03
C ALA A 49 -10.61 4.63 9.85
N GLN A 50 -10.03 4.32 11.02
CA GLN A 50 -9.32 5.31 11.82
C GLN A 50 -7.89 5.46 11.31
N ALA A 51 -7.47 6.69 11.01
CA ALA A 51 -6.11 7.03 10.62
C ALA A 51 -5.37 7.65 11.81
N LYS A 52 -4.18 7.12 12.12
CA LYS A 52 -3.31 7.54 13.23
C LYS A 52 -1.91 7.78 12.69
N SER A 53 -1.26 8.87 13.11
CA SER A 53 0.18 9.01 12.93
C SER A 53 0.91 8.28 14.07
N ILE A 54 1.91 7.49 13.74
CA ILE A 54 2.80 6.83 14.71
C ILE A 54 4.20 7.38 14.49
N ALA A 55 4.77 7.99 15.54
CA ALA A 55 6.15 8.43 15.55
C ALA A 55 7.11 7.25 15.77
N SER A 56 8.36 7.41 15.33
CA SER A 56 9.47 6.53 15.67
C SER A 56 9.67 6.41 17.18
N ASP A 57 9.95 5.21 17.68
CA ASP A 57 10.28 4.95 19.09
C ASP A 57 11.75 4.54 19.24
N ASP A 58 12.51 5.29 20.04
CA ASP A 58 13.93 5.10 20.37
C ASP A 58 14.20 3.80 21.20
N LYS A 59 13.16 3.03 21.51
CA LYS A 59 13.28 1.79 22.28
C LYS A 59 13.81 0.65 21.42
N GLN A 60 14.94 0.10 21.81
CA GLN A 60 15.47 -1.13 21.22
C GLN A 60 14.52 -2.30 21.46
N ILE A 61 14.18 -3.02 20.39
CA ILE A 61 13.36 -4.24 20.45
C ILE A 61 14.22 -5.37 21.06
N PRO A 62 13.83 -5.99 22.19
CA PRO A 62 14.65 -7.01 22.84
C PRO A 62 14.66 -8.30 22.02
N VAL A 63 15.81 -8.58 21.38
CA VAL A 63 16.00 -9.68 20.40
C VAL A 63 15.57 -11.05 20.94
N SER A 64 15.74 -11.31 22.23
CA SER A 64 15.33 -12.56 22.90
C SER A 64 13.81 -12.79 22.91
N SER A 65 13.00 -11.76 22.68
CA SER A 65 11.53 -11.85 22.56
C SER A 65 11.04 -11.99 21.12
N VAL A 66 11.92 -11.81 20.12
CA VAL A 66 11.50 -11.79 18.71
C VAL A 66 11.11 -13.19 18.25
N SER A 67 9.81 -13.39 18.03
CA SER A 67 9.23 -14.66 17.58
C SER A 67 9.14 -14.77 16.06
N GLN A 68 9.02 -13.64 15.34
CA GLN A 68 8.99 -13.61 13.88
C GLN A 68 9.56 -12.31 13.30
N VAL A 69 10.24 -12.43 12.16
CA VAL A 69 10.62 -11.30 11.31
C VAL A 69 10.11 -11.55 9.89
N VAL A 70 9.44 -10.57 9.29
CA VAL A 70 8.92 -10.62 7.92
C VAL A 70 9.48 -9.46 7.12
N GLN A 71 10.44 -9.72 6.22
CA GLN A 71 11.00 -8.70 5.34
C GLN A 71 9.98 -8.32 4.25
N LEU A 72 9.50 -7.07 4.26
CA LEU A 72 8.49 -6.55 3.34
C LEU A 72 9.10 -5.88 2.11
N ALA A 73 10.26 -5.27 2.25
CA ALA A 73 11.05 -4.74 1.14
C ALA A 73 12.54 -4.83 1.43
N LYS A 74 13.32 -5.13 0.39
CA LYS A 74 14.75 -4.79 0.31
C LYS A 74 14.95 -4.06 -1.02
N VAL A 75 15.64 -2.93 -0.99
CA VAL A 75 15.96 -2.09 -2.17
C VAL A 75 17.39 -1.63 -2.02
N GLU A 76 18.19 -1.83 -3.05
CA GLU A 76 19.61 -1.48 -3.08
C GLU A 76 19.82 -0.46 -4.19
N ARG A 77 20.39 0.70 -3.86
CA ARG A 77 20.77 1.77 -4.80
C ARG A 77 21.92 2.56 -4.19
N ASP A 78 22.83 3.05 -5.04
CA ASP A 78 23.82 4.06 -4.64
C ASP A 78 24.63 3.62 -3.39
N SER A 79 25.02 2.33 -3.35
CA SER A 79 25.63 1.63 -2.20
C SER A 79 24.84 1.59 -0.88
N VAL A 80 23.58 2.07 -0.87
CA VAL A 80 22.68 2.00 0.29
C VAL A 80 21.67 0.85 0.14
N THR A 81 21.73 -0.11 1.07
CA THR A 81 20.73 -1.18 1.23
C THR A 81 19.62 -0.75 2.18
N LYS A 82 18.45 -0.41 1.62
CA LYS A 82 17.25 0.00 2.37
C LYS A 82 16.31 -1.20 2.54
N THR A 83 16.00 -1.55 3.79
CA THR A 83 15.17 -2.69 4.17
C THR A 83 14.00 -2.22 5.02
N VAL A 84 12.81 -2.74 4.76
CA VAL A 84 11.62 -2.59 5.63
C VAL A 84 11.14 -3.97 6.03
N SER A 85 10.96 -4.17 7.33
CA SER A 85 10.53 -5.44 7.92
C SER A 85 9.41 -5.20 8.93
N VAL A 86 8.63 -6.24 9.20
CA VAL A 86 7.83 -6.34 10.43
C VAL A 86 8.55 -7.28 11.39
N VAL A 87 8.66 -6.85 12.64
CA VAL A 87 9.21 -7.62 13.75
C VAL A 87 8.07 -7.87 14.73
N VAL A 88 7.88 -9.13 15.10
CA VAL A 88 6.90 -9.56 16.09
C VAL A 88 7.65 -10.05 17.32
N THR A 89 7.32 -9.50 18.49
CA THR A 89 7.80 -10.00 19.79
C THR A 89 6.70 -10.80 20.48
N ASP A 90 7.06 -11.89 21.14
CA ASP A 90 6.19 -12.64 22.06
C ASP A 90 6.51 -12.23 23.51
N HIS A 91 5.46 -11.93 24.28
CA HIS A 91 5.52 -11.56 25.70
C HIS A 91 5.08 -12.71 26.62
N GLY A 92 4.68 -13.85 26.05
CA GLY A 92 4.08 -14.97 26.75
C GLY A 92 2.58 -14.80 27.01
N LYS A 93 1.94 -15.90 27.43
CA LYS A 93 0.51 -15.91 27.77
C LYS A 93 0.30 -15.70 29.26
N SER A 94 -0.38 -14.61 29.62
CA SER A 94 -0.78 -14.30 31.00
C SER A 94 -2.26 -14.63 31.28
N THR A 95 -3.16 -14.27 30.34
CA THR A 95 -4.58 -14.68 30.35
C THR A 95 -5.04 -14.96 28.92
N ASP A 96 -6.27 -15.45 28.75
CA ASP A 96 -6.86 -15.82 27.45
C ASP A 96 -7.09 -14.62 26.50
N VAL A 97 -7.24 -13.41 27.06
CA VAL A 97 -7.52 -12.16 26.31
C VAL A 97 -6.45 -11.08 26.45
N SER A 98 -5.36 -11.35 27.16
CA SER A 98 -4.20 -10.44 27.21
C SER A 98 -3.46 -10.45 25.87
N PRO A 99 -3.06 -9.29 25.31
CA PRO A 99 -2.15 -9.25 24.17
C PRO A 99 -0.87 -10.02 24.45
N THR A 100 -0.60 -11.06 23.66
CA THR A 100 0.58 -11.93 23.84
C THR A 100 1.75 -11.49 22.96
N ALA A 101 1.53 -10.59 22.00
CA ALA A 101 2.56 -10.12 21.09
C ALA A 101 2.51 -8.61 20.86
N SER A 102 3.64 -8.03 20.42
CA SER A 102 3.70 -6.67 19.86
C SER A 102 4.19 -6.72 18.43
N ILE A 103 3.62 -5.85 17.59
CA ILE A 103 4.00 -5.69 16.20
C ILE A 103 4.77 -4.38 16.06
N TYR A 104 5.97 -4.46 15.51
CA TYR A 104 6.79 -3.32 15.14
C TYR A 104 7.00 -3.31 13.63
N LEU A 105 6.86 -2.15 12.99
CA LEU A 105 7.50 -1.93 11.69
C LEU A 105 8.92 -1.42 11.95
N THR A 106 9.91 -1.99 11.27
CA THR A 106 11.30 -1.54 11.34
C THR A 106 11.82 -1.14 9.96
N PHE A 107 12.66 -0.13 9.94
CA PHE A 107 13.38 0.32 8.75
C PHE A 107 14.87 0.40 9.06
N THR A 108 15.68 -0.05 8.11
CA THR A 108 17.13 0.12 8.11
C THR A 108 17.63 0.55 6.74
N ALA A 109 18.57 1.48 6.70
CA ALA A 109 19.33 1.85 5.51
C ALA A 109 20.82 1.69 5.84
N PHE A 110 21.37 0.55 5.47
CA PHE A 110 22.79 0.24 5.62
C PHE A 110 23.57 0.87 4.47
N ALA A 111 24.64 1.59 4.79
CA ALA A 111 25.61 2.13 3.84
C ALA A 111 27.02 1.89 4.40
N GLU A 112 28.08 2.01 3.58
CA GLU A 112 29.45 1.69 4.01
C GLU A 112 29.89 2.45 5.28
N MET A 113 29.44 3.69 5.46
CA MET A 113 29.80 4.55 6.60
C MET A 113 28.63 5.39 7.14
N GLY A 114 27.39 4.91 7.01
CA GLY A 114 26.21 5.62 7.51
C GLY A 114 24.95 4.77 7.58
N ASN A 115 24.77 4.13 8.72
CA ASN A 115 23.68 3.23 9.02
C ASN A 115 22.55 4.00 9.71
N VAL A 116 21.42 4.09 9.03
CA VAL A 116 20.20 4.72 9.55
C VAL A 116 19.20 3.65 9.94
N SER A 117 18.64 3.71 11.15
CA SER A 117 17.59 2.79 11.59
C SER A 117 16.44 3.50 12.30
N THR A 118 15.25 2.90 12.31
CA THR A 118 14.12 3.35 13.13
C THR A 118 13.09 2.24 13.34
N SER A 119 12.27 2.37 14.39
CA SER A 119 11.21 1.43 14.74
C SER A 119 9.90 2.15 15.03
N PHE A 120 8.77 1.53 14.68
CA PHE A 120 7.43 2.05 14.94
C PHE A 120 6.58 0.97 15.63
N PRO A 121 6.18 1.13 16.90
CA PRO A 121 5.25 0.23 17.57
C PRO A 121 3.85 0.41 16.95
N ILE A 122 3.35 -0.63 16.27
CA ILE A 122 2.07 -0.58 15.56
C ILE A 122 0.91 -0.83 16.52
N ASP A 123 0.90 -2.00 17.17
CA ASP A 123 -0.10 -2.36 18.19
C ASP A 123 0.37 -3.55 19.06
N HIS A 124 -0.35 -3.79 20.16
CA HIS A 124 -0.27 -5.01 20.97
C HIS A 124 -1.43 -5.93 20.57
N VAL A 125 -1.13 -7.20 20.26
CA VAL A 125 -2.07 -8.12 19.59
C VAL A 125 -2.17 -9.49 20.28
N LEU A 126 -3.26 -10.20 20.05
CA LEU A 126 -3.45 -11.60 20.48
C LEU A 126 -2.69 -12.58 19.56
N SER A 127 -2.65 -12.29 18.26
CA SER A 127 -1.80 -13.03 17.31
C SER A 127 -1.50 -12.21 16.06
N PHE A 128 -0.29 -12.38 15.52
CA PHE A 128 0.08 -11.91 14.19
C PHE A 128 -0.37 -12.95 13.14
N ALA A 129 -0.99 -12.50 12.05
CA ALA A 129 -1.48 -13.39 11.00
C ALA A 129 -0.67 -13.29 9.68
N SER A 130 -0.35 -12.07 9.25
CA SER A 130 0.47 -11.85 8.03
C SER A 130 0.95 -10.41 7.92
N ALA A 131 2.06 -10.17 7.23
CA ALA A 131 2.41 -8.85 6.72
C ALA A 131 2.85 -8.96 5.26
N VAL A 132 2.38 -8.04 4.41
CA VAL A 132 2.67 -8.01 2.97
C VAL A 132 2.91 -6.58 2.48
N ARG A 133 3.74 -6.43 1.45
CA ARG A 133 3.90 -5.17 0.72
C ARG A 133 2.80 -5.04 -0.32
N LYS A 134 2.16 -3.86 -0.41
CA LYS A 134 1.09 -3.57 -1.39
C LYS A 134 1.61 -2.76 -2.58
N SER A 135 2.49 -1.79 -2.33
CA SER A 135 3.16 -0.98 -3.36
C SER A 135 4.52 -0.47 -2.87
N ALA A 136 5.14 0.51 -3.54
CA ALA A 136 6.12 1.36 -2.86
C ALA A 136 5.41 2.15 -1.74
N GLY A 137 6.09 2.36 -0.60
CA GLY A 137 5.58 3.09 0.58
C GLY A 137 4.44 2.42 1.36
N ILE A 138 3.63 1.57 0.73
CA ILE A 138 2.41 1.00 1.35
C ILE A 138 2.57 -0.47 1.71
N TYR A 139 2.27 -0.78 2.97
CA TYR A 139 2.32 -2.10 3.56
C TYR A 139 0.98 -2.45 4.24
N GLU A 140 0.68 -3.74 4.36
CA GLU A 140 -0.53 -4.26 4.97
C GLU A 140 -0.17 -5.33 5.99
N ILE A 141 -0.56 -5.11 7.25
CA ILE A 141 -0.41 -6.07 8.35
C ILE A 141 -1.79 -6.57 8.75
N LYS A 142 -1.93 -7.87 9.00
CA LYS A 142 -3.11 -8.48 9.60
C LYS A 142 -2.76 -9.12 10.94
N ALA A 143 -3.57 -8.83 11.94
CA ALA A 143 -3.44 -9.38 13.27
C ALA A 143 -4.83 -9.54 13.91
N GLN A 144 -4.90 -10.39 14.93
CA GLN A 144 -6.08 -10.54 15.77
C GLN A 144 -5.87 -9.80 17.09
N VAL A 145 -6.87 -9.02 17.51
CA VAL A 145 -6.74 -8.10 18.64
C VAL A 145 -8.01 -8.11 19.49
N TYR A 146 -7.87 -7.93 20.80
CA TYR A 146 -8.99 -7.72 21.71
C TYR A 146 -9.32 -6.22 21.81
N ARG A 147 -10.60 -5.85 21.72
CA ARG A 147 -11.10 -4.49 21.97
C ARG A 147 -12.33 -4.61 22.89
N ASP A 148 -12.32 -3.92 24.04
CA ASP A 148 -13.21 -4.23 25.17
C ASP A 148 -14.72 -4.25 24.83
N GLU A 149 -15.18 -3.32 24.00
CA GLU A 149 -16.60 -3.20 23.61
C GLU A 149 -17.05 -4.23 22.54
N ALA A 150 -16.10 -4.88 21.86
CA ALA A 150 -16.37 -5.61 20.62
C ALA A 150 -15.63 -6.96 20.50
N GLY A 151 -14.92 -7.39 21.54
CA GLY A 151 -14.29 -8.70 21.67
C GLY A 151 -13.05 -8.89 20.78
N ILE A 152 -12.89 -10.12 20.29
CA ILE A 152 -11.76 -10.52 19.44
C ILE A 152 -12.06 -10.16 17.98
N GLN A 153 -11.15 -9.43 17.34
CA GLN A 153 -11.33 -8.87 15.99
C GLN A 153 -10.12 -9.12 15.08
N ASP A 154 -10.40 -9.44 13.81
CA ASP A 154 -9.40 -9.43 12.74
C ASP A 154 -9.19 -7.98 12.24
N ILE A 155 -8.06 -7.37 12.61
CA ILE A 155 -7.66 -6.02 12.19
C ILE A 155 -6.73 -6.11 10.98
N THR A 156 -6.95 -5.26 9.98
CA THR A 156 -6.01 -5.01 8.88
C THR A 156 -5.49 -3.58 8.98
N TYR A 157 -4.21 -3.43 9.31
CA TYR A 157 -3.49 -2.15 9.34
C TYR A 157 -2.90 -1.88 7.95
N THR A 158 -3.30 -0.78 7.32
CA THR A 158 -2.62 -0.25 6.14
C THR A 158 -1.65 0.83 6.58
N ILE A 159 -0.37 0.67 6.25
CA ILE A 159 0.71 1.56 6.70
C ILE A 159 1.28 2.31 5.50
N ASP A 160 1.39 3.63 5.60
CA ASP A 160 2.11 4.50 4.65
C ASP A 160 3.42 4.99 5.29
N THR A 161 4.53 4.66 4.64
CA THR A 161 5.90 5.03 5.05
C THR A 161 6.58 5.99 4.07
N ASN A 162 5.85 6.65 3.17
CA ASN A 162 6.44 7.56 2.19
C ASN A 162 7.20 8.72 2.87
N GLN A 163 6.66 9.24 3.97
CA GLN A 163 7.31 10.30 4.76
C GLN A 163 8.66 9.85 5.36
N MET A 164 8.73 8.63 5.90
CA MET A 164 9.97 8.02 6.41
C MET A 164 11.08 7.95 5.33
N PHE A 165 10.73 7.60 4.09
CA PHE A 165 11.71 7.60 2.99
C PHE A 165 12.14 9.01 2.55
N ILE A 166 11.28 10.01 2.69
CA ILE A 166 11.59 11.42 2.40
C ILE A 166 12.52 12.00 3.48
N ASP A 167 12.25 11.71 4.75
CA ASP A 167 13.06 12.21 5.87
C ASP A 167 14.45 11.53 5.95
N GLU A 168 14.59 10.26 5.54
CA GLU A 168 15.91 9.61 5.46
C GLU A 168 16.78 10.17 4.33
N ASP A 169 16.22 10.43 3.14
CA ASP A 169 16.90 11.11 2.04
C ASP A 169 17.36 12.52 2.44
N LYS A 170 16.49 13.26 3.14
CA LYS A 170 16.79 14.58 3.73
C LYS A 170 17.87 14.50 4.81
N MET A 171 17.83 13.49 5.68
CA MET A 171 18.83 13.26 6.74
C MET A 171 20.21 13.01 6.13
N ARG A 172 20.34 12.10 5.15
CA ARG A 172 21.62 11.86 4.44
C ARG A 172 22.14 13.11 3.76
N LYS A 173 21.27 13.89 3.09
CA LYS A 173 21.65 15.17 2.46
C LYS A 173 22.15 16.20 3.48
N ALA A 174 21.59 16.24 4.69
CA ALA A 174 22.07 17.10 5.77
C ALA A 174 23.42 16.62 6.36
N CYS A 175 23.67 15.31 6.41
CA CYS A 175 24.95 14.71 6.81
C CYS A 175 26.08 14.91 5.77
N GLY A 176 25.79 15.39 4.56
CA GLY A 176 26.76 15.46 3.47
C GLY A 176 26.92 14.17 2.66
N GLY A 177 25.94 13.26 2.72
CA GLY A 177 25.89 12.02 1.95
C GLY A 177 26.00 10.78 2.83
N ASP A 178 27.05 9.98 2.59
CA ASP A 178 27.14 8.61 3.11
C ASP A 178 27.56 8.51 4.58
N PHE A 179 28.15 9.59 5.13
CA PHE A 179 28.63 9.68 6.52
C PHE A 179 27.52 10.03 7.51
N CYS A 180 26.51 9.16 7.60
CA CYS A 180 25.26 9.45 8.31
C CYS A 180 24.77 8.24 9.13
N ASP A 181 25.47 7.93 10.22
CA ASP A 181 24.98 6.98 11.23
C ASP A 181 23.94 7.67 12.13
N GLY A 182 22.84 7.00 12.45
CA GLY A 182 21.90 7.49 13.47
C GLY A 182 20.49 6.91 13.43
N GLU A 183 19.67 7.37 14.38
CA GLU A 183 18.26 7.00 14.47
C GLU A 183 17.36 7.99 13.72
N LEU A 184 16.57 7.48 12.78
CA LEU A 184 15.66 8.29 11.98
C LEU A 184 14.41 8.65 12.78
N LYS A 185 14.35 9.91 13.22
CA LYS A 185 13.20 10.49 13.91
C LYS A 185 12.19 11.03 12.89
N THR A 186 11.11 10.29 12.69
CA THR A 186 10.07 10.55 11.67
C THR A 186 8.73 9.95 12.13
N SER A 187 7.69 10.01 11.30
CA SER A 187 6.42 9.34 11.54
C SER A 187 5.89 8.63 10.29
N ILE A 188 4.99 7.68 10.53
CA ILE A 188 4.24 6.93 9.52
C ILE A 188 2.74 7.12 9.73
N GLU A 189 1.93 6.98 8.69
CA GLU A 189 0.47 6.88 8.85
C GLU A 189 0.07 5.40 8.95
N VAL A 190 -0.81 5.09 9.90
CA VAL A 190 -1.42 3.77 10.06
C VAL A 190 -2.94 3.92 10.01
N LYS A 191 -3.59 3.13 9.16
CA LYS A 191 -5.04 3.11 8.96
C LYS A 191 -5.58 1.74 9.34
N GLU A 192 -6.30 1.68 10.45
CA GLU A 192 -6.95 0.46 10.93
C GLU A 192 -8.25 0.21 10.16
N THR A 193 -8.44 -1.02 9.68
CA THR A 193 -9.68 -1.46 9.04
C THR A 193 -10.17 -2.77 9.65
N LEU A 194 -11.43 -2.76 10.11
CA LEU A 194 -12.12 -3.93 10.62
C LEU A 194 -12.48 -4.86 9.45
N LYS A 195 -12.05 -6.12 9.51
CA LYS A 195 -12.50 -7.14 8.56
C LYS A 195 -13.97 -7.45 8.87
N LYS A 196 -14.88 -6.92 8.05
CA LYS A 196 -16.33 -7.09 8.21
C LYS A 196 -16.67 -8.58 8.28
N ALA A 197 -17.32 -9.01 9.36
CA ALA A 197 -17.81 -10.38 9.49
C ALA A 197 -18.76 -10.71 8.32
N GLN A 198 -18.46 -11.79 7.61
CA GLN A 198 -19.37 -12.37 6.61
C GLN A 198 -20.31 -13.31 7.35
N PHE A 199 -21.52 -12.82 7.60
CA PHE A 199 -22.69 -13.59 8.00
C PHE A 199 -23.53 -13.91 6.75
#